data_AF-A0A6U1QVV9-F1
#
_entry.id   AF-A0A6U1QVV9-F1
#
_cell.length_a   1.000
_cell.length_b   1.000
_cell.length_c   1.000
_cell.angle_alpha   90.00
_cell.angle_beta   90.00
_cell.angle_gamma   90.00
#
_symmetry.space_group_name_H-M   'P 1'
#
loop_
_entity.id
_entity.type
_entity.pdbx_description
1 polymer ?
#
loop_
_entity_poly.entity_id
_entity_poly.type
_entity_poly.pdbx_seq_one_letter_code
_entity_poly.pdbx_strand_id
1 'polypeptide(L)'
;MSFLQLSSRTMLSRVARTINSRFASAASVVSGTAPYSSSSYVSSEALVPGIGKAKTSTGLVGLEVDHDAIPKIIAKYQLLLDTMAASDMPESAFYRSTLEKLCRYRIQAAQENPDDPEKVEEICNCGQVEELVLQADDEMEVLQMYIRNRWWEEVEQDVDILYDPDPEDLDDEE
;
A
#
# COMPACT_ATOMS: atom_id res chain seq x y z
N MET A 1 -51.39 -30.58 -33.22
CA MET A 1 -51.71 -29.37 -34.01
C MET A 1 -50.65 -28.33 -33.65
N SER A 2 -49.47 -28.38 -34.25
CA SER A 2 -49.10 -27.80 -35.56
C SER A 2 -48.71 -26.32 -35.47
N PHE A 3 -47.38 -26.10 -35.60
CA PHE A 3 -46.64 -24.99 -36.25
C PHE A 3 -46.94 -23.53 -35.82
N LEU A 4 -45.94 -22.66 -35.56
CA LEU A 4 -44.90 -22.21 -36.49
C LEU A 4 -43.69 -21.59 -35.74
N GLN A 5 -42.49 -21.90 -36.25
CA GLN A 5 -41.24 -21.16 -36.04
C GLN A 5 -41.34 -19.71 -36.54
N LEU A 6 -40.54 -18.81 -35.96
CA LEU A 6 -39.84 -17.81 -36.78
C LEU A 6 -38.41 -17.60 -36.26
N SER A 7 -37.48 -17.82 -37.18
CA SER A 7 -36.04 -17.64 -37.07
C SER A 7 -35.64 -16.39 -37.86
N SER A 8 -34.68 -15.61 -37.35
CA SER A 8 -33.86 -14.69 -38.17
C SER A 8 -32.66 -14.23 -37.31
N ARG A 9 -31.49 -14.83 -37.48
CA ARG A 9 -30.48 -14.70 -38.55
C ARG A 9 -29.49 -13.56 -38.30
N THR A 10 -28.31 -14.01 -37.88
CA THR A 10 -26.98 -13.41 -37.83
C THR A 10 -26.65 -12.54 -39.05
N MET A 11 -26.02 -11.38 -38.82
CA MET A 11 -25.31 -10.61 -39.84
C MET A 11 -23.87 -10.36 -39.40
N LEU A 12 -22.97 -11.25 -39.84
CA LEU A 12 -21.52 -11.03 -39.84
C LEU A 12 -21.18 -10.15 -41.04
N SER A 13 -20.66 -8.95 -40.81
CA SER A 13 -20.10 -8.09 -41.85
C SER A 13 -18.61 -8.41 -42.02
N ARG A 14 -18.28 -9.10 -43.12
CA ARG A 14 -16.92 -9.24 -43.63
C ARG A 14 -16.79 -8.35 -44.87
N VAL A 15 -15.89 -7.37 -44.83
CA VAL A 15 -15.46 -6.65 -46.03
C VAL A 15 -14.00 -7.02 -46.29
N ALA A 16 -13.79 -7.84 -47.32
CA ALA A 16 -12.51 -8.02 -47.97
C ALA A 16 -12.48 -7.12 -49.22
N ARG A 17 -11.39 -6.40 -49.45
CA ARG A 17 -11.06 -5.84 -50.76
C ARG A 17 -9.56 -5.97 -51.04
N THR A 18 -9.32 -6.26 -52.31
CA THR A 18 -8.12 -6.83 -52.90
C THR A 18 -7.05 -5.79 -53.21
N ILE A 19 -5.85 -6.35 -53.34
CA ILE A 19 -4.52 -5.88 -53.74
C ILE A 19 -4.51 -4.95 -54.96
N ASN A 20 -3.57 -3.98 -54.97
CA ASN A 20 -2.82 -3.67 -56.20
C ASN A 20 -1.41 -3.16 -55.87
N SER A 21 -0.41 -3.82 -56.46
CA SER A 21 1.01 -3.45 -56.40
C SER A 21 1.33 -2.42 -57.48
N ARG A 22 2.11 -1.37 -57.17
CA ARG A 22 2.99 -0.71 -58.15
C ARG A 22 4.25 -0.17 -57.47
N PHE A 23 5.37 -0.50 -58.09
CA PHE A 23 6.72 -0.06 -57.78
C PHE A 23 6.91 1.45 -57.97
N ALA A 24 7.69 2.08 -57.10
CA ALA A 24 8.57 3.19 -57.45
C ALA A 24 9.69 3.31 -56.41
N SER A 25 10.93 3.09 -56.85
CA SER A 25 12.15 3.43 -56.13
C SER A 25 12.36 4.93 -56.15
N ALA A 26 12.69 5.51 -55.00
CA ALA A 26 13.39 6.79 -54.90
C ALA A 26 14.30 6.73 -53.68
N ALA A 27 15.60 6.66 -53.94
CA ALA A 27 16.64 6.83 -52.94
C ALA A 27 16.63 8.28 -52.46
N SER A 28 16.62 8.47 -51.14
CA SER A 28 17.09 9.72 -50.53
C SER A 28 17.99 9.36 -49.35
N VAL A 29 19.24 9.78 -49.47
CA VAL A 29 20.26 9.75 -48.44
C VAL A 29 19.85 10.73 -47.36
N VAL A 30 19.63 10.25 -46.14
CA VAL A 30 19.76 11.09 -44.94
C VAL A 30 20.56 10.32 -43.89
N SER A 31 21.76 10.83 -43.64
CA SER A 31 22.52 10.50 -42.45
C SER A 31 21.71 10.91 -41.23
N GLY A 32 21.52 9.97 -40.31
CA GLY A 32 20.85 10.21 -39.05
C GLY A 32 20.98 8.98 -38.16
N THR A 33 22.20 8.69 -37.69
CA THR A 33 22.38 7.80 -36.55
C THR A 33 21.75 8.50 -35.35
N ALA A 34 20.52 8.14 -35.01
CA ALA A 34 19.93 8.50 -33.73
C ALA A 34 20.45 7.50 -32.68
N PRO A 35 21.31 7.90 -31.73
CA PRO A 35 21.50 7.11 -30.54
C PRO A 35 20.25 7.30 -29.67
N TYR A 36 19.36 6.31 -29.67
CA TYR A 36 18.42 6.11 -28.58
C TYR A 36 19.25 5.67 -27.36
N SER A 37 19.90 6.63 -26.70
CA SER A 37 20.33 6.42 -25.34
C SER A 37 19.12 6.68 -24.45
N SER A 38 18.28 5.66 -24.32
CA SER A 38 17.40 5.53 -23.17
C SER A 38 18.31 5.22 -21.98
N SER A 39 19.02 6.23 -21.50
CA SER A 39 19.65 6.17 -20.19
C SER A 39 18.49 6.14 -19.20
N SER A 40 17.94 4.96 -18.94
CA SER A 40 17.25 4.71 -17.68
C SER A 40 18.29 5.04 -16.63
N TYR A 41 18.13 6.20 -16.01
CA TYR A 41 18.98 6.69 -14.94
C TYR A 41 18.75 5.74 -13.77
N VAL A 42 19.41 4.59 -13.79
CA VAL A 42 19.60 3.79 -12.59
C VAL A 42 20.52 4.66 -11.76
N SER A 43 19.97 5.32 -10.73
CA SER A 43 20.76 6.16 -9.83
C SER A 43 21.88 5.28 -9.28
N SER A 44 23.07 5.44 -9.84
CA SER A 44 24.23 4.58 -9.59
C SER A 44 25.01 5.12 -8.40
N GLU A 45 24.32 5.61 -7.37
CA GLU A 45 24.96 5.91 -6.11
C GLU A 45 25.53 4.59 -5.57
N ALA A 46 26.84 4.59 -5.34
CA ALA A 46 27.52 3.43 -4.82
C ALA A 46 26.90 3.07 -3.47
N LEU A 47 26.42 1.83 -3.35
CA LEU A 47 25.89 1.30 -2.10
C LEU A 47 26.93 1.47 -0.99
N VAL A 48 26.64 2.35 -0.02
CA VAL A 48 27.49 2.58 1.14
C VAL A 48 27.19 1.49 2.18
N PRO A 49 28.19 0.69 2.61
CA PRO A 49 27.97 -0.34 3.61
C PRO A 49 27.38 0.24 4.89
N GLY A 50 26.28 -0.34 5.37
CA GLY A 50 25.61 0.04 6.62
C GLY A 50 24.47 1.04 6.48
N ILE A 51 24.17 1.55 5.28
CA ILE A 51 23.10 2.55 5.07
C ILE A 51 22.10 2.08 4.00
N GLY A 52 20.85 2.51 4.13
CA GLY A 52 19.74 2.17 3.25
C GLY A 52 19.72 0.71 2.78
N LYS A 53 19.74 0.50 1.45
CA LYS A 53 19.74 -0.85 0.84
C LYS A 53 20.98 -1.70 1.15
N ALA A 54 22.06 -1.12 1.64
CA ALA A 54 23.29 -1.83 2.00
C ALA A 54 23.51 -1.93 3.52
N LYS A 55 22.44 -1.74 4.29
CA LYS A 55 22.41 -1.97 5.73
C LYS A 55 22.93 -3.36 6.10
N THR A 56 23.84 -3.41 7.06
CA THR A 56 24.50 -4.66 7.50
C THR A 56 23.93 -5.18 8.83
N SER A 57 23.36 -4.29 9.66
CA SER A 57 22.68 -4.62 10.91
C SER A 57 21.64 -3.55 11.23
N THR A 58 20.58 -3.92 11.93
CA THR A 58 19.58 -3.02 12.52
C THR A 58 20.07 -2.38 13.82
N GLY A 59 21.13 -2.95 14.44
CA GLY A 59 21.57 -2.56 15.78
C GLY A 59 20.66 -3.05 16.92
N LEU A 60 19.59 -3.79 16.60
CA LEU A 60 18.65 -4.36 17.56
C LEU A 60 18.81 -5.88 17.63
N VAL A 61 18.86 -6.42 18.85
CA VAL A 61 18.99 -7.87 19.05
C VAL A 61 17.67 -8.55 18.69
N GLY A 62 17.74 -9.57 17.83
CA GLY A 62 16.56 -10.34 17.40
C GLY A 62 15.79 -9.72 16.23
N LEU A 63 16.27 -8.62 15.65
CA LEU A 63 15.71 -8.01 14.44
C LEU A 63 16.73 -8.06 13.29
N GLU A 64 16.53 -8.97 12.35
CA GLU A 64 17.40 -9.11 11.18
C GLU A 64 17.13 -8.01 10.15
N VAL A 65 18.15 -7.68 9.34
CA VAL A 65 18.01 -6.71 8.25
C VAL A 65 17.16 -7.32 7.13
N ASP A 66 16.20 -6.55 6.65
CA ASP A 66 15.30 -6.98 5.59
C ASP A 66 15.33 -5.99 4.42
N HIS A 67 16.07 -6.35 3.36
CA HIS A 67 16.19 -5.52 2.17
C HIS A 67 14.89 -5.39 1.37
N ASP A 68 13.92 -6.28 1.61
CA ASP A 68 12.60 -6.26 0.99
C ASP A 68 11.51 -5.74 1.97
N ALA A 69 11.90 -4.96 2.99
CA ALA A 69 10.96 -4.44 3.98
C ALA A 69 9.88 -3.53 3.36
N ILE A 70 10.23 -2.64 2.44
CA ILE A 70 9.29 -1.71 1.80
C ILE A 70 8.11 -2.41 1.09
N PRO A 71 8.33 -3.38 0.18
CA PRO A 71 7.22 -4.11 -0.42
C PRO A 71 6.43 -4.93 0.62
N LYS A 72 7.07 -5.44 1.68
CA LYS A 72 6.38 -6.13 2.79
C LYS A 72 5.46 -5.21 3.58
N ILE A 73 5.89 -3.98 3.86
CA ILE A 73 5.06 -2.93 4.49
C ILE A 73 3.79 -2.76 3.67
N ILE A 74 3.93 -2.50 2.36
CA ILE A 74 2.77 -2.28 1.47
C ILE A 74 1.83 -3.49 1.52
N ALA A 75 2.36 -4.71 1.35
CA ALA A 75 1.56 -5.92 1.34
C ALA A 75 0.82 -6.17 2.67
N LYS A 76 1.50 -6.01 3.81
CA LYS A 76 0.93 -6.27 5.14
C LYS A 76 -0.13 -5.23 5.53
N TYR A 77 0.12 -3.94 5.28
CA TYR A 77 -0.89 -2.91 5.54
C TYR A 77 -2.07 -3.00 4.57
N GLN A 78 -1.87 -3.43 3.32
CA GLN A 78 -2.99 -3.73 2.43
C GLN A 78 -3.82 -4.91 2.95
N LEU A 79 -3.17 -5.96 3.45
CA LEU A 79 -3.87 -7.09 4.06
C LEU A 79 -4.69 -6.68 5.28
N LEU A 80 -4.20 -5.76 6.12
CA LEU A 80 -4.98 -5.17 7.22
C LEU A 80 -6.24 -4.48 6.70
N LEU A 81 -6.12 -3.63 5.68
CA LEU A 81 -7.27 -2.95 5.06
C LEU A 81 -8.28 -3.94 4.47
N ASP A 82 -7.81 -4.97 3.79
CA ASP A 82 -8.67 -6.00 3.19
C ASP A 82 -9.39 -6.81 4.28
N THR A 83 -8.68 -7.16 5.36
CA THR A 83 -9.25 -7.88 6.51
C THR A 83 -10.31 -7.04 7.22
N MET A 84 -10.06 -5.75 7.42
CA MET A 84 -11.05 -4.81 7.97
C MET A 84 -12.28 -4.70 7.06
N ALA A 85 -12.08 -4.58 5.74
CA ALA A 85 -13.16 -4.46 4.76
C ALA A 85 -14.03 -5.74 4.68
N ALA A 86 -13.43 -6.90 4.92
CA ALA A 86 -14.13 -8.20 4.97
C ALA A 86 -14.83 -8.47 6.31
N SER A 87 -14.57 -7.69 7.35
CA SER A 87 -15.13 -7.88 8.69
C SER A 87 -16.54 -7.30 8.85
N ASP A 88 -17.22 -7.68 9.94
CA ASP A 88 -18.52 -7.13 10.37
C ASP A 88 -18.38 -5.81 11.16
N MET A 89 -17.15 -5.31 11.33
CA MET A 89 -16.88 -4.07 12.06
C MET A 89 -17.47 -2.86 11.33
N PRO A 90 -18.31 -2.03 11.97
CA PRO A 90 -18.91 -0.87 11.32
C PRO A 90 -17.87 0.23 11.04
N GLU A 91 -18.10 1.05 10.01
CA GLU A 91 -17.25 2.22 9.69
C GLU A 91 -17.22 3.29 10.79
N SER A 92 -18.26 3.32 11.64
CA SER A 92 -18.32 4.22 12.79
C SER A 92 -17.40 3.80 13.95
N ALA A 93 -16.86 2.58 13.93
CA ALA A 93 -15.94 2.12 14.97
C ALA A 93 -14.67 2.97 14.96
N PHE A 94 -14.34 3.57 16.11
CA PHE A 94 -13.19 4.47 16.23
C PHE A 94 -11.87 3.79 15.84
N TYR A 95 -11.67 2.55 16.31
CA TYR A 95 -10.51 1.73 15.96
C TYR A 95 -10.37 1.55 14.45
N ARG A 96 -11.45 1.19 13.73
CA ARG A 96 -11.44 1.03 12.27
C ARG A 96 -10.96 2.30 11.57
N SER A 97 -11.56 3.44 11.93
CA SER A 97 -11.26 4.72 11.28
C SER A 97 -9.81 5.18 11.52
N THR A 98 -9.25 4.87 12.68
CA THR A 98 -7.87 5.24 13.05
C THR A 98 -6.87 4.32 12.37
N LEU A 99 -7.13 3.01 12.38
CA LEU A 99 -6.28 2.02 11.74
C LEU A 99 -6.26 2.20 10.22
N GLU A 100 -7.39 2.55 9.60
CA GLU A 100 -7.48 2.84 8.17
C GLU A 100 -6.59 4.03 7.77
N LYS A 101 -6.61 5.11 8.56
CA LYS A 101 -5.75 6.28 8.36
C LYS A 101 -4.27 5.90 8.51
N LEU A 102 -3.93 5.14 9.54
CA LEU A 102 -2.56 4.66 9.79
C LEU A 102 -2.05 3.80 8.63
N CYS A 103 -2.82 2.81 8.20
CA CYS A 103 -2.46 1.90 7.11
C CYS A 103 -2.23 2.69 5.82
N ARG A 104 -3.16 3.56 5.43
CA ARG A 104 -3.03 4.38 4.21
C ARG A 104 -1.80 5.28 4.24
N TYR A 105 -1.55 5.91 5.38
CA TYR A 105 -0.39 6.77 5.56
C TYR A 105 0.93 6.00 5.39
N ARG A 106 1.07 4.83 6.03
CA ARG A 106 2.28 3.99 5.93
C ARG A 106 2.45 3.40 4.52
N ILE A 107 1.36 2.98 3.87
CA ILE A 107 1.38 2.52 2.47
C ILE A 107 1.84 3.65 1.55
N GLN A 108 1.30 4.87 1.72
CA GLN A 108 1.65 6.01 0.90
C GLN A 108 3.14 6.35 1.04
N ALA A 109 3.67 6.41 2.27
CA ALA A 109 5.08 6.67 2.52
C ALA A 109 5.99 5.64 1.81
N ALA A 110 5.63 4.36 1.91
CA ALA A 110 6.36 3.26 1.27
C ALA A 110 6.24 3.27 -0.27
N GLN A 111 5.09 3.65 -0.83
CA GLN A 111 4.86 3.73 -2.28
C GLN A 111 5.58 4.92 -2.93
N GLU A 112 5.65 6.04 -2.23
CA GLU A 112 6.33 7.25 -2.72
C GLU A 112 7.86 7.10 -2.70
N ASN A 113 8.40 6.23 -1.84
CA ASN A 113 9.84 6.05 -1.64
C ASN A 113 10.25 4.57 -1.74
N PRO A 114 10.03 3.90 -2.89
CA PRO A 114 10.25 2.45 -3.03
C PRO A 114 11.72 2.04 -2.90
N ASP A 115 12.64 2.96 -3.20
CA ASP A 115 14.08 2.72 -3.24
C ASP A 115 14.85 3.33 -2.05
N ASP A 116 14.15 4.04 -1.17
CA ASP A 116 14.76 4.82 -0.07
C ASP A 116 14.10 4.48 1.28
N PRO A 117 14.60 3.46 2.00
CA PRO A 117 14.04 3.08 3.28
C PRO A 117 14.22 4.15 4.37
N GLU A 118 15.29 4.95 4.32
CA GLU A 118 15.53 6.01 5.31
C GLU A 118 14.49 7.12 5.18
N LYS A 119 14.09 7.44 3.95
CA LYS A 119 13.02 8.40 3.74
C LYS A 119 11.69 7.91 4.31
N VAL A 120 11.41 6.61 4.19
CA VAL A 120 10.21 6.00 4.79
C VAL A 120 10.26 6.06 6.32
N GLU A 121 11.43 5.81 6.93
CA GLU A 121 11.65 5.91 8.38
C GLU A 121 11.44 7.35 8.87
N GLU A 122 12.00 8.34 8.18
CA GLU A 122 11.85 9.76 8.49
C GLU A 122 10.38 10.19 8.40
N ILE A 123 9.69 9.81 7.32
CA ILE A 123 8.28 10.15 7.13
C ILE A 123 7.45 9.52 8.24
N CYS A 124 7.55 8.21 8.43
CA CYS A 124 6.72 7.47 9.39
C CYS A 124 7.06 7.79 10.85
N ASN A 125 8.30 8.22 11.12
CA ASN A 125 8.85 8.58 12.43
C ASN A 125 8.50 7.57 13.54
N CYS A 126 8.68 6.28 13.25
CA CYS A 126 8.21 5.18 14.10
C CYS A 126 9.20 4.00 14.10
N GLY A 127 10.49 4.31 14.18
CA GLY A 127 11.57 3.32 14.17
C GLY A 127 12.03 2.96 12.76
N GLN A 128 12.70 1.82 12.64
CA GLN A 128 13.27 1.30 11.39
C GLN A 128 12.20 0.61 10.53
N VAL A 129 12.45 0.47 9.21
CA VAL A 129 11.49 -0.20 8.30
C VAL A 129 11.18 -1.64 8.71
N GLU A 130 12.13 -2.36 9.29
CA GLU A 130 11.92 -3.72 9.79
C GLU A 130 10.98 -3.76 11.00
N GLU A 131 11.04 -2.74 11.86
CA GLU A 131 10.11 -2.59 12.99
C GLU A 131 8.69 -2.30 12.48
N LEU A 132 8.54 -1.52 11.40
CA LEU A 132 7.24 -1.25 10.78
C LEU A 132 6.58 -2.51 10.20
N VAL A 133 7.39 -3.45 9.70
CA VAL A 133 6.92 -4.76 9.23
C VAL A 133 6.41 -5.60 10.39
N LEU A 134 7.16 -5.67 11.50
CA LEU A 134 6.74 -6.37 12.71
C LEU A 134 5.48 -5.76 13.32
N GLN A 135 5.41 -4.44 13.42
CA GLN A 135 4.21 -3.74 13.88
C GLN A 135 2.98 -4.09 13.05
N ALA A 136 3.12 -4.30 11.74
CA ALA A 136 2.01 -4.70 10.88
C ALA A 136 1.53 -6.14 11.17
N ASP A 137 2.44 -7.03 11.56
CA ASP A 137 2.11 -8.40 11.96
C ASP A 137 1.42 -8.43 13.33
N ASP A 138 1.97 -7.70 14.31
CA ASP A 138 1.36 -7.56 15.63
C ASP A 138 -0.05 -6.94 15.53
N GLU A 139 -0.20 -5.91 14.69
CA GLU A 139 -1.49 -5.26 14.46
C GLU A 139 -2.49 -6.21 13.78
N MET A 140 -2.04 -7.16 12.95
CA MET A 140 -2.92 -8.18 12.38
C MET A 140 -3.46 -9.13 13.45
N GLU A 141 -2.62 -9.52 14.41
CA GLU A 141 -3.07 -10.34 15.56
C GLU A 141 -4.09 -9.58 16.41
N VAL A 142 -3.81 -8.31 16.71
CA VAL A 142 -4.73 -7.42 17.44
C VAL A 142 -6.04 -7.27 16.68
N LEU A 143 -6.00 -7.01 15.37
CA LEU A 143 -7.19 -6.87 14.53
C LEU A 143 -8.06 -8.13 14.55
N GLN A 144 -7.45 -9.31 14.45
CA GLN A 144 -8.19 -10.59 14.50
C GLN A 144 -8.85 -10.80 15.86
N MET A 145 -8.15 -10.47 16.95
CA MET A 145 -8.71 -10.50 18.30
C MET A 145 -9.85 -9.48 18.46
N TYR A 146 -9.66 -8.26 17.95
CA TYR A 146 -10.63 -7.16 17.99
C TYR A 146 -11.94 -7.57 17.28
N ILE A 147 -11.82 -8.16 16.07
CA ILE A 147 -12.94 -8.70 15.30
C ILE A 147 -13.64 -9.84 16.03
N ARG A 148 -12.87 -10.83 16.51
CA ARG A 148 -13.43 -12.00 17.21
C ARG A 148 -14.26 -11.59 18.43
N ASN A 149 -13.79 -10.61 19.19
CA ASN A 149 -14.39 -10.21 20.45
C ASN A 149 -15.38 -9.04 20.31
N ARG A 150 -15.53 -8.46 19.11
CA ARG A 150 -16.45 -7.36 18.80
C ARG A 150 -16.32 -6.17 19.76
N TRP A 151 -15.08 -5.75 20.03
CA TRP A 151 -14.75 -4.68 20.99
C TRP A 151 -15.28 -3.27 20.64
N TRP A 152 -15.94 -3.12 19.49
CA TRP A 152 -16.65 -1.89 19.11
C TRP A 152 -18.07 -1.82 19.66
N GLU A 153 -18.59 -2.88 20.27
CA GLU A 153 -19.90 -2.85 20.91
C GLU A 153 -19.82 -2.09 22.23
N GLU A 154 -20.78 -1.18 22.44
CA GLU A 154 -20.85 -0.39 23.67
C GLU A 154 -21.06 -1.30 24.88
N VAL A 155 -20.34 -1.01 25.96
CA VAL A 155 -20.57 -1.66 27.25
C VAL A 155 -21.73 -0.94 27.91
N GLU A 156 -22.78 -1.68 28.31
CA GLU A 156 -23.98 -1.11 28.96
C GLU A 156 -23.70 -0.47 30.33
N GLN A 157 -22.48 -0.63 30.86
CA GLN A 157 -22.11 -0.20 32.19
C GLN A 157 -21.54 1.21 32.17
N ASP A 158 -22.21 2.13 32.87
CA ASP A 158 -21.66 3.44 33.19
C ASP A 158 -20.40 3.26 34.06
N VAL A 159 -19.27 3.78 33.58
CA VAL A 159 -18.00 3.77 34.31
C VAL A 159 -17.88 5.09 35.05
N ASP A 160 -17.87 5.04 36.38
CA ASP A 160 -17.60 6.21 37.21
C ASP A 160 -16.15 6.65 37.00
N ILE A 161 -15.96 7.76 36.29
CA ILE A 161 -14.64 8.39 36.14
C ILE A 161 -14.36 9.19 37.41
N LEU A 162 -13.56 8.61 38.30
CA LEU A 162 -13.04 9.33 39.46
C LEU A 162 -11.94 10.28 38.97
N TYR A 163 -12.28 11.56 38.83
CA TYR A 163 -11.30 12.61 38.61
C TYR A 163 -10.63 12.94 39.95
N ASP A 164 -9.37 12.54 40.09
CA ASP A 164 -8.50 12.94 41.21
C ASP A 164 -7.56 14.03 40.69
N PRO A 165 -7.94 15.32 40.80
CA PRO A 165 -7.10 16.41 40.33
C PRO A 165 -5.78 16.42 41.09
N ASP A 166 -4.71 16.83 40.41
CA ASP A 166 -3.45 17.12 41.11
C ASP A 166 -3.73 18.22 42.15
N PRO A 167 -3.26 18.12 43.41
CA PRO A 167 -3.42 19.17 44.40
C PRO A 167 -2.95 20.56 43.92
N GLU A 168 -2.07 20.66 42.92
CA GLU A 168 -1.63 21.91 42.30
C GLU A 168 -2.70 22.58 41.41
N ASP A 169 -3.68 21.83 40.92
CA ASP A 169 -4.80 22.32 40.09
C ASP A 169 -5.99 22.82 40.95
N LEU A 170 -5.91 22.69 42.27
CA LEU A 170 -6.87 23.30 43.19
C LEU A 170 -6.44 24.75 43.42
N ASP A 171 -7.05 25.67 42.69
CA ASP A 171 -6.93 27.10 42.98
C ASP A 171 -7.22 27.29 44.48
N ASP A 172 -6.27 27.86 45.23
CA ASP A 172 -6.42 28.25 46.62
C ASP A 172 -7.58 29.27 46.72
N GLU A 173 -8.83 28.80 46.80
CA GLU A 173 -9.99 29.65 47.07
C GLU A 173 -9.87 30.21 48.51
N GLU A 174 -9.37 31.44 48.63
CA GLU A 174 -9.33 32.28 49.84
C GLU A 174 -10.69 32.96 50.13
#